data_AF-A0A7S1IKQ2-F1
#
_entry.id   AF-A0A7S1IKQ2-F1
#
_cell.length_a   1.000
_cell.length_b   1.000
_cell.length_c   1.000
_cell.angle_alpha   90.00
_cell.angle_beta   90.00
_cell.angle_gamma   90.00
#
_symmetry.space_group_name_H-M   'P 1'
#
loop_
_entity.id
_entity.type
_entity.pdbx_description
1 polymer ?
#
loop_
_entity_poly.entity_id
_entity_poly.type
_entity_poly.pdbx_seq_one_letter_code
_entity_poly.pdbx_strand_id
1 'polypeptide(L)'
;FFRGMDLVSLAGVVGVCWCLYRWLQSASNVRLSPVQANKRARLFRQRVGWDASLPDLDPTVVDHNGMVSFSFEVTPDLLDCSQGLHFGAILTMLDQYTSLALAVGGSFGGVSVSMFASQLQPIPIGTMLQVDAKVMKTGRTLAVTEARFHHVQSCESTLVAYGTHTKFIGLPILQRLLWGLINRFPALGTAISGWLLDRAACKLCKGHITTEELPKSAGYDCTLQPLTQSSPPAATPPSTPFVLTLDHGFNKKHVNVYGKVHGGALATFVCRAAAAAAARASLRPSDRPLCVQSASIDYLAAAPPSRQIMAECQVLTAAEDQAACVLVELLGNPRRLYCRGTVHLAPRG
;
A
#
# COMPACT_ATOMS: atom_id res chain seq x y z
N PHE A 1 -15.42 37.40 -17.81
CA PHE A 1 -15.29 38.00 -16.47
C PHE A 1 -14.39 39.25 -16.46
N PHE A 2 -13.27 39.28 -17.19
CA PHE A 2 -12.32 40.41 -17.16
C PHE A 2 -12.47 41.47 -18.25
N ARG A 3 -13.59 41.52 -19.00
CA ARG A 3 -13.77 42.58 -20.01
C ARG A 3 -14.15 43.89 -19.30
N GLY A 4 -13.28 44.89 -19.38
CA GLY A 4 -13.51 46.24 -18.85
C GLY A 4 -12.72 46.62 -17.59
N MET A 5 -11.90 45.73 -17.05
CA MET A 5 -11.00 46.10 -15.94
C MET A 5 -9.74 46.80 -16.46
N ASP A 6 -9.35 47.89 -15.80
CA ASP A 6 -8.04 48.49 -16.04
C ASP A 6 -6.90 47.57 -15.56
N LEU A 7 -5.69 47.83 -16.07
CA LEU A 7 -4.51 47.01 -15.81
C LEU A 7 -4.15 46.93 -14.32
N VAL A 8 -4.43 48.00 -13.56
CA VAL A 8 -4.14 48.11 -12.12
C VAL A 8 -5.09 47.21 -11.32
N SER A 9 -6.39 47.24 -11.64
CA SER A 9 -7.40 46.40 -11.02
C SER A 9 -7.17 44.93 -11.35
N LEU A 10 -6.76 44.62 -12.58
CA LEU A 10 -6.42 43.25 -12.97
C LEU A 10 -5.20 42.74 -12.20
N ALA A 11 -4.15 43.56 -12.09
CA ALA A 11 -2.96 43.23 -11.29
C ALA A 11 -3.28 43.03 -9.81
N GLY A 12 -4.16 43.87 -9.24
CA GLY A 12 -4.65 43.74 -7.86
C GLY A 12 -5.40 42.43 -7.63
N VAL A 13 -6.35 42.07 -8.51
CA VAL A 13 -7.09 40.79 -8.40
C VAL A 13 -6.16 39.60 -8.55
N VAL A 14 -5.23 39.63 -9.51
CA VAL A 14 -4.23 38.56 -9.68
C VAL A 14 -3.33 38.45 -8.44
N GLY A 15 -2.91 39.57 -7.86
CA GLY A 15 -2.11 39.61 -6.63
C GLY A 15 -2.85 39.00 -5.43
N VAL A 16 -4.11 39.38 -5.21
CA VAL A 16 -4.95 38.81 -4.14
C VAL A 16 -5.20 37.32 -4.36
N CYS A 17 -5.53 36.91 -5.58
CA CYS A 17 -5.69 35.49 -5.92
C CYS A 17 -4.39 34.70 -5.73
N TRP A 18 -3.24 35.27 -6.05
CA TRP A 18 -1.93 34.65 -5.83
C TRP A 18 -1.60 34.55 -4.34
N CYS A 19 -1.85 35.60 -3.55
CA CYS A 19 -1.68 35.57 -2.09
C CYS A 19 -2.59 34.53 -1.44
N LEU A 20 -3.87 34.47 -1.83
CA LEU A 20 -4.81 33.46 -1.37
C LEU A 20 -4.35 32.06 -1.79
N TYR A 21 -3.89 31.88 -3.02
CA TYR A 21 -3.33 30.62 -3.50
C TYR A 21 -2.11 30.20 -2.69
N ARG A 22 -1.16 31.10 -2.42
CA ARG A 22 0.02 30.80 -1.58
C ARG A 22 -0.36 30.50 -0.14
N TRP A 23 -1.34 31.21 0.40
CA TRP A 23 -1.85 31.00 1.76
C TRP A 23 -2.61 29.66 1.90
N LEU A 24 -3.36 29.25 0.88
CA LEU A 24 -3.99 27.93 0.81
C LEU A 24 -2.97 26.81 0.54
N GLN A 25 -1.89 27.09 -0.20
CA GLN A 25 -0.81 26.12 -0.40
C GLN A 25 0.08 25.93 0.82
N SER A 26 0.34 26.98 1.60
CA SER A 26 1.02 26.81 2.89
C SER A 26 0.16 26.00 3.86
N ALA A 27 -1.17 26.06 3.70
CA ALA A 27 -2.14 25.29 4.48
C ALA A 27 -2.10 23.78 4.25
N SER A 28 -1.78 23.33 3.03
CA SER A 28 -1.70 21.90 2.72
C SER A 28 -0.53 21.20 3.41
N ASN A 29 0.42 21.97 3.97
CA ASN A 29 1.56 21.49 4.74
C ASN A 29 1.46 21.87 6.24
N VAL A 30 0.28 22.30 6.70
CA VAL A 30 0.06 22.62 8.13
C VAL A 30 0.06 21.33 8.92
N ARG A 31 0.94 21.25 9.92
CA ARG A 31 0.96 20.18 10.92
C ARG A 31 -0.37 20.19 11.66
N LEU A 32 -1.03 19.03 11.71
CA LEU A 32 -2.28 18.87 12.44
C LEU A 32 -2.00 18.90 13.95
N SER A 33 -2.94 19.43 14.74
CA SER A 33 -2.88 19.25 16.19
C SER A 33 -3.08 17.76 16.54
N PRO A 34 -2.60 17.28 17.71
CA PRO A 34 -2.79 15.88 18.12
C PRO A 34 -4.25 15.42 18.08
N VAL A 35 -5.19 16.30 18.45
CA VAL A 35 -6.64 16.03 18.37
C VAL A 35 -7.10 15.86 16.92
N GLN A 36 -6.64 16.72 16.01
CA GLN A 36 -6.96 16.62 14.58
C GLN A 36 -6.35 15.38 13.94
N ALA A 37 -5.11 15.06 14.30
CA ALA A 37 -4.39 13.88 13.85
C ALA A 37 -5.12 12.58 14.28
N ASN A 38 -5.51 12.48 15.56
CA ASN A 38 -6.29 11.35 16.06
C ASN A 38 -7.67 11.23 15.39
N LYS A 39 -8.39 12.35 15.20
CA LYS A 39 -9.67 12.34 14.48
C LYS A 39 -9.51 11.86 13.04
N ARG A 40 -8.43 12.26 12.37
CA ARG A 40 -8.14 11.88 10.99
C ARG A 40 -7.71 10.41 10.87
N ALA A 41 -6.95 9.89 11.83
CA ALA A 41 -6.63 8.48 11.91
C ALA A 41 -7.90 7.62 12.02
N ARG A 42 -8.84 8.02 12.90
CA ARG A 42 -10.16 7.36 13.01
C ARG A 42 -10.98 7.41 11.71
N LEU A 43 -10.97 8.54 11.00
CA LEU A 43 -11.66 8.66 9.71
C LEU A 43 -11.01 7.84 8.60
N PHE A 44 -9.69 7.68 8.62
CA PHE A 44 -8.99 6.79 7.70
C PHE A 44 -9.39 5.32 7.95
N ARG A 45 -9.56 4.92 9.22
CA ARG A 45 -10.04 3.59 9.65
C ARG A 45 -11.47 3.26 9.22
N GLN A 46 -12.38 4.23 9.25
CA GLN A 46 -13.79 4.00 8.89
C GLN A 46 -14.02 3.74 7.39
N ARG A 47 -12.96 3.61 6.59
CA ARG A 47 -13.06 3.33 5.17
C ARG A 47 -13.34 1.85 4.95
N VAL A 48 -14.43 1.57 4.25
CA VAL A 48 -14.78 0.23 3.79
C VAL A 48 -13.74 -0.30 2.80
N GLY A 49 -13.61 -1.63 2.71
CA GLY A 49 -12.73 -2.29 1.74
C GLY A 49 -11.34 -2.58 2.31
N TRP A 50 -10.29 -2.29 1.53
CA TRP A 50 -8.93 -2.71 1.86
C TRP A 50 -8.40 -1.98 3.09
N ASP A 51 -8.76 -0.71 3.26
CA ASP A 51 -8.37 0.10 4.42
C ASP A 51 -8.89 -0.48 5.77
N ALA A 52 -9.87 -1.39 5.73
CA ALA A 52 -10.39 -2.13 6.89
C ALA A 52 -9.78 -3.54 7.07
N SER A 53 -8.86 -3.95 6.20
CA SER A 53 -8.34 -5.33 6.15
C SER A 53 -7.27 -5.65 7.19
N LEU A 54 -6.82 -4.69 8.00
CA LEU A 54 -5.86 -4.93 9.07
C LEU A 54 -6.56 -4.83 10.45
N PRO A 55 -6.40 -5.84 11.33
CA PRO A 55 -6.95 -5.83 12.67
C PRO A 55 -6.23 -4.82 13.59
N ASP A 56 -6.94 -4.27 14.56
CA ASP A 56 -6.43 -3.47 15.69
C ASP A 56 -5.45 -2.34 15.34
N LEU A 57 -5.81 -1.62 14.28
CA LEU A 57 -5.17 -0.44 13.73
C LEU A 57 -5.27 0.83 14.61
N ASP A 58 -5.49 0.71 15.92
CA ASP A 58 -5.50 1.88 16.79
C ASP A 58 -4.05 2.35 17.01
N PRO A 59 -3.66 3.52 16.47
CA PRO A 59 -2.30 3.97 16.64
C PRO A 59 -2.04 4.19 18.13
N THR A 60 -1.03 3.52 18.66
CA THR A 60 -0.60 3.66 20.05
C THR A 60 0.02 5.03 20.29
N VAL A 61 0.68 5.59 19.26
CA VAL A 61 1.24 6.93 19.26
C VAL A 61 0.97 7.62 17.93
N VAL A 62 0.51 8.87 18.00
CA VAL A 62 0.40 9.76 16.85
C VAL A 62 1.22 11.01 17.16
N ASP A 63 2.43 11.09 16.63
CA ASP A 63 3.29 12.24 16.83
C ASP A 63 2.99 13.34 15.80
N HIS A 64 3.05 14.59 16.27
CA HIS A 64 2.86 15.81 15.48
C HIS A 64 3.88 15.98 14.34
N ASN A 65 4.95 15.17 14.31
CA ASN A 65 5.92 15.10 13.21
C ASN A 65 5.49 14.14 12.07
N GLY A 66 4.28 13.57 12.12
CA GLY A 66 3.81 12.64 11.08
C GLY A 66 4.37 11.23 11.25
N MET A 67 4.65 10.84 12.49
CA MET A 67 4.95 9.46 12.88
C MET A 67 3.71 8.85 13.50
N VAL A 68 3.42 7.61 13.12
CA VAL A 68 2.33 6.80 13.65
C VAL A 68 2.91 5.45 14.08
N SER A 69 2.58 5.03 15.28
CA SER A 69 3.02 3.76 15.85
C SER A 69 1.81 2.86 16.06
N PHE A 70 1.97 1.57 15.76
CA PHE A 70 0.96 0.54 15.96
C PHE A 70 1.57 -0.61 16.75
N SER A 71 0.76 -1.30 17.55
CA SER A 71 1.18 -2.52 18.23
C SER A 71 0.14 -3.59 18.02
N PHE A 72 0.57 -4.77 17.59
CA PHE A 72 -0.32 -5.91 17.37
C PHE A 72 0.41 -7.23 17.60
N GLU A 73 -0.37 -8.26 17.93
CA GLU A 73 0.10 -9.64 18.01
C GLU A 73 -0.04 -10.32 16.65
N VAL A 74 0.98 -11.07 16.23
CA VAL A 74 0.90 -11.86 14.99
C VAL A 74 -0.06 -13.04 15.18
N THR A 75 -1.24 -12.95 14.57
CA THR A 75 -2.28 -13.99 14.62
C THR A 75 -2.09 -15.05 13.52
N PRO A 76 -2.74 -16.23 13.64
CA PRO A 76 -2.75 -17.25 12.59
C PRO A 76 -3.13 -16.75 11.20
N ASP A 77 -4.05 -15.77 11.11
CA ASP A 77 -4.56 -15.24 9.84
C ASP A 77 -3.52 -14.43 9.04
N LEU A 78 -2.41 -14.06 9.69
CA LEU A 78 -1.31 -13.31 9.10
C LEU A 78 -0.14 -14.21 8.67
N LEU A 79 -0.22 -15.51 8.89
CA LEU A 79 0.87 -16.44 8.65
C LEU A 79 0.96 -16.89 7.19
N ASP A 80 2.16 -17.26 6.77
CA ASP A 80 2.42 -18.03 5.57
C ASP A 80 2.44 -19.54 5.85
N CYS A 81 2.67 -20.33 4.79
CA CYS A 81 2.78 -21.80 4.90
C CYS A 81 3.96 -22.27 5.77
N SER A 82 4.91 -21.39 6.10
CA SER A 82 6.04 -21.66 6.97
C SER A 82 5.82 -21.20 8.42
N GLN A 83 4.58 -20.87 8.80
CA GLN A 83 4.21 -20.43 10.16
C GLN A 83 4.90 -19.13 10.60
N GLY A 84 5.32 -18.28 9.67
CA GLY A 84 5.80 -16.91 9.95
C GLY A 84 4.89 -15.86 9.35
N LEU A 85 5.04 -14.60 9.77
CA LEU A 85 4.32 -13.46 9.21
C LEU A 85 4.51 -13.43 7.69
N HIS A 86 3.40 -13.50 6.95
CA HIS A 86 3.39 -13.49 5.50
C HIS A 86 3.96 -12.18 4.97
N PHE A 87 4.92 -12.23 4.04
CA PHE A 87 5.58 -11.03 3.53
C PHE A 87 4.62 -10.05 2.85
N GLY A 88 3.55 -10.55 2.22
CA GLY A 88 2.45 -9.73 1.72
C GLY A 88 1.72 -8.93 2.82
N ALA A 89 1.66 -9.45 4.05
CA ALA A 89 1.12 -8.71 5.18
C ALA A 89 2.03 -7.53 5.55
N ILE A 90 3.35 -7.72 5.54
CA ILE A 90 4.34 -6.65 5.73
C ILE A 90 4.16 -5.55 4.67
N LEU A 91 4.04 -5.93 3.39
CA LEU A 91 3.82 -4.97 2.29
C LEU A 91 2.48 -4.23 2.40
N THR A 92 1.45 -4.92 2.86
CA THR A 92 0.12 -4.34 3.09
C THR A 92 0.13 -3.35 4.25
N MET A 93 0.74 -3.72 5.38
CA MET A 93 0.96 -2.84 6.53
C MET A 93 1.81 -1.63 6.13
N LEU A 94 2.89 -1.85 5.38
CA LEU A 94 3.72 -0.78 4.84
C LEU A 94 2.89 0.18 3.98
N ASP A 95 2.02 -0.30 3.08
CA ASP A 95 1.14 0.56 2.28
C ASP A 95 0.17 1.38 3.14
N GLN A 96 -0.52 0.72 4.06
CA GLN A 96 -1.56 1.36 4.87
C GLN A 96 -0.97 2.33 5.90
N TYR A 97 0.02 1.90 6.67
CA TYR A 97 0.58 2.70 7.77
C TYR A 97 1.32 3.93 7.24
N THR A 98 2.00 3.82 6.09
CA THR A 98 2.62 4.99 5.45
C THR A 98 1.58 5.93 4.82
N SER A 99 0.46 5.43 4.29
CA SER A 99 -0.68 6.28 3.88
C SER A 99 -1.21 7.08 5.06
N LEU A 100 -1.35 6.40 6.20
CA LEU A 100 -1.86 6.97 7.42
C LEU A 100 -0.88 8.00 8.01
N ALA A 101 0.43 7.72 8.01
CA ALA A 101 1.47 8.67 8.37
C ALA A 101 1.37 9.98 7.54
N LEU A 102 1.16 9.86 6.22
CA LEU A 102 0.94 11.02 5.35
C LEU A 102 -0.35 11.76 5.67
N ALA A 103 -1.44 11.03 5.91
CA ALA A 103 -2.72 11.61 6.27
C ALA A 103 -2.63 12.40 7.58
N VAL A 104 -2.05 11.80 8.62
CA VAL A 104 -1.77 12.42 9.93
C VAL A 104 -0.82 13.61 9.80
N GLY A 105 0.18 13.52 8.92
CA GLY A 105 1.08 14.62 8.59
C GLY A 105 0.43 15.78 7.81
N GLY A 106 -0.89 15.78 7.63
CA GLY A 106 -1.65 16.85 6.95
C GLY A 106 -1.75 16.66 5.44
N SER A 107 -1.01 15.71 4.87
CA SER A 107 -1.01 15.41 3.44
C SER A 107 -2.20 14.53 3.03
N PHE A 108 -2.34 14.36 1.73
CA PHE A 108 -3.15 13.32 1.15
C PHE A 108 -2.40 11.97 1.26
N GLY A 109 -3.11 10.86 1.53
CA GLY A 109 -2.49 9.54 1.72
C GLY A 109 -1.71 9.03 0.48
N GLY A 110 -1.98 9.61 -0.69
CA GLY A 110 -1.24 9.38 -1.92
C GLY A 110 -1.57 8.04 -2.59
N VAL A 111 -0.98 7.84 -3.76
CA VAL A 111 -0.99 6.56 -4.49
C VAL A 111 0.43 6.04 -4.62
N SER A 112 0.62 4.73 -4.53
CA SER A 112 1.94 4.09 -4.58
C SER A 112 2.65 4.36 -5.91
N VAL A 113 3.93 4.72 -5.83
CA VAL A 113 4.82 4.91 -6.99
C VAL A 113 5.97 3.91 -6.95
N SER A 114 6.57 3.73 -5.78
CA SER A 114 7.60 2.71 -5.56
C SER A 114 7.57 2.25 -4.11
N MET A 115 7.82 0.96 -3.86
CA MET A 115 7.79 0.35 -2.54
C MET A 115 8.95 -0.64 -2.42
N PHE A 116 9.64 -0.60 -1.29
CA PHE A 116 10.66 -1.57 -0.95
C PHE A 116 10.39 -2.08 0.47
N ALA A 117 10.53 -3.38 0.68
CA ALA A 117 10.52 -3.99 2.00
C ALA A 117 11.58 -5.08 2.10
N SER A 118 12.13 -5.25 3.30
CA SER A 118 13.03 -6.33 3.66
C SER A 118 12.64 -6.87 5.03
N GLN A 119 12.48 -8.18 5.12
CA GLN A 119 12.36 -8.92 6.35
C GLN A 119 13.77 -9.36 6.76
N LEU A 120 14.21 -8.93 7.94
CA LEU A 120 15.54 -9.17 8.47
C LEU A 120 15.59 -10.44 9.31
N GLN A 121 14.47 -10.79 9.94
CA GLN A 121 14.33 -11.96 10.80
C GLN A 121 12.97 -12.64 10.61
N PRO A 122 12.88 -13.95 10.83
CA PRO A 122 11.61 -14.65 10.93
C PRO A 122 10.72 -14.06 12.04
N ILE A 123 9.42 -13.90 11.75
CA ILE A 123 8.45 -13.37 12.71
C ILE A 123 7.41 -14.45 12.98
N PRO A 124 7.53 -15.26 14.05
CA PRO A 124 6.60 -16.35 14.35
C PRO A 124 5.24 -15.83 14.86
N ILE A 125 4.24 -16.72 14.85
CA ILE A 125 2.95 -16.51 15.54
C ILE A 125 3.15 -16.09 17.01
N GLY A 126 2.25 -15.24 17.52
CA GLY A 126 2.28 -14.75 18.90
C GLY A 126 3.33 -13.67 19.16
N THR A 127 4.14 -13.30 18.15
CA THR A 127 5.09 -12.21 18.26
C THR A 127 4.35 -10.89 18.43
N MET A 128 4.70 -10.12 19.46
CA MET A 128 4.25 -8.74 19.61
C MET A 128 5.11 -7.84 18.74
N LEU A 129 4.49 -7.21 17.75
CA LEU A 129 5.14 -6.26 16.86
C LEU A 129 4.73 -4.83 17.22
N GLN A 130 5.72 -3.94 17.25
CA GLN A 130 5.53 -2.51 17.17
C GLN A 130 5.94 -2.04 15.77
N VAL A 131 5.07 -1.30 15.09
CA VAL A 131 5.35 -0.77 13.76
C VAL A 131 5.30 0.74 13.78
N ASP A 132 6.44 1.35 13.47
CA ASP A 132 6.60 2.80 13.42
C ASP A 132 6.69 3.26 11.98
N ALA A 133 5.65 3.95 11.49
CA ALA A 133 5.65 4.55 10.16
C ALA A 133 5.79 6.07 10.25
N LYS A 134 6.66 6.65 9.42
CA LYS A 134 6.88 8.11 9.39
C LYS A 134 7.12 8.66 8.01
N VAL A 135 6.81 9.94 7.85
CA VAL A 135 7.13 10.71 6.65
C VAL A 135 8.57 11.20 6.70
N MET A 136 9.41 10.72 5.79
CA MET A 136 10.82 11.08 5.71
C MET A 136 11.02 12.40 4.99
N LYS A 137 10.35 12.57 3.85
CA LYS A 137 10.47 13.76 3.02
C LYS A 137 9.19 13.98 2.22
N THR A 138 8.74 15.22 2.16
CA THR A 138 7.59 15.62 1.33
C THR A 138 8.05 16.64 0.29
N GLY A 139 7.90 16.30 -0.98
CA GLY A 139 8.09 17.18 -2.11
C GLY A 139 6.77 17.79 -2.59
N ARG A 140 6.76 18.39 -3.78
CA ARG A 140 5.56 19.00 -4.37
C ARG A 140 4.51 17.95 -4.79
N THR A 141 4.97 16.83 -5.33
CA THR A 141 4.12 15.79 -5.92
C THR A 141 4.43 14.39 -5.38
N LEU A 142 5.56 14.21 -4.71
CA LEU A 142 6.00 12.93 -4.16
C LEU A 142 6.28 13.08 -2.67
N ALA A 143 5.97 12.05 -1.91
CA ALA A 143 6.41 11.91 -0.53
C ALA A 143 7.10 10.55 -0.36
N VAL A 144 8.19 10.55 0.40
CA VAL A 144 8.92 9.36 0.81
C VAL A 144 8.61 9.11 2.27
N THR A 145 8.22 7.88 2.55
CA THR A 145 7.86 7.40 3.89
C THR A 145 8.64 6.13 4.19
N GLU A 146 8.79 5.81 5.46
CA GLU A 146 9.34 4.53 5.91
C GLU A 146 8.47 3.91 6.99
N ALA A 147 8.55 2.59 7.12
CA ALA A 147 8.01 1.86 8.26
C ALA A 147 9.06 0.88 8.81
N ARG A 148 9.16 0.82 10.14
CA ARG A 148 10.06 -0.08 10.87
C ARG A 148 9.22 -1.02 11.74
N PHE A 149 9.49 -2.31 11.65
CA PHE A 149 8.82 -3.34 12.42
C PHE A 149 9.77 -3.85 13.48
N HIS A 150 9.41 -3.66 14.74
CA HIS A 150 10.16 -4.06 15.90
C HIS A 150 9.44 -5.21 16.61
N HIS A 151 10.15 -6.29 16.90
CA HIS A 151 9.70 -7.27 17.88
C HIS A 151 9.88 -6.66 19.27
N VAL A 152 8.78 -6.51 19.98
CA VAL A 152 8.76 -6.02 21.36
C VAL A 152 8.96 -7.20 22.29
N GLN A 153 10.12 -7.29 22.93
CA GLN A 153 10.39 -8.22 24.02
C GLN A 153 10.42 -7.46 25.35
N SER A 154 10.32 -8.18 26.48
CA SER A 154 10.25 -7.58 27.81
C SER A 154 11.43 -6.68 28.20
N CYS A 155 12.57 -6.80 27.50
CA CYS A 155 13.82 -6.10 27.83
C CYS A 155 14.44 -5.30 26.68
N GLU A 156 14.12 -5.59 25.41
CA GLU A 156 14.73 -4.94 24.24
C GLU A 156 13.77 -4.98 23.02
N SER A 157 13.89 -4.00 22.13
CA SER A 157 13.18 -3.97 20.84
C SER A 157 14.12 -4.33 19.69
N THR A 158 13.86 -5.42 18.97
CA THR A 158 14.70 -5.84 17.83
C THR A 158 14.03 -5.50 16.51
N LEU A 159 14.75 -4.87 15.57
CA LEU A 159 14.22 -4.60 14.22
C LEU A 159 14.13 -5.90 13.42
N VAL A 160 12.92 -6.31 13.06
CA VAL A 160 12.65 -7.57 12.34
C VAL A 160 12.28 -7.36 10.87
N ALA A 161 11.76 -6.19 10.51
CA ALA A 161 11.53 -5.80 9.12
C ALA A 161 11.61 -4.29 8.93
N TYR A 162 11.91 -3.87 7.72
CA TYR A 162 12.00 -2.47 7.32
C TYR A 162 11.40 -2.27 5.93
N GLY A 163 10.80 -1.12 5.67
CA GLY A 163 10.40 -0.76 4.32
C GLY A 163 10.34 0.74 4.07
N THR A 164 10.47 1.09 2.79
CA THR A 164 10.29 2.45 2.29
C THR A 164 9.17 2.47 1.25
N HIS A 165 8.48 3.60 1.18
CA HIS A 165 7.37 3.78 0.27
C HIS A 165 7.35 5.20 -0.26
N THR A 166 7.45 5.33 -1.57
CA THR A 166 7.28 6.57 -2.30
C THR A 166 5.85 6.65 -2.82
N LYS A 167 5.14 7.71 -2.44
CA LYS A 167 3.76 7.97 -2.87
C LYS A 167 3.64 9.25 -3.65
N PHE A 168 2.82 9.21 -4.70
CA PHE A 168 2.36 10.39 -5.39
C PHE A 168 1.25 11.06 -4.58
N ILE A 169 1.54 12.26 -4.12
CA ILE A 169 0.64 13.13 -3.34
C ILE A 169 0.18 14.34 -4.15
N GLY A 170 0.48 14.38 -5.44
CA GLY A 170 0.07 15.46 -6.33
C GLY A 170 -1.44 15.50 -6.48
N LEU A 171 -2.07 16.55 -5.95
CA LEU A 171 -3.48 16.83 -6.18
C LEU A 171 -3.65 17.87 -7.30
N PRO A 172 -4.70 17.77 -8.13
CA PRO A 172 -5.14 18.86 -9.00
C PRO A 172 -5.25 20.17 -8.20
N ILE A 173 -4.96 21.31 -8.82
CA ILE A 173 -4.92 22.62 -8.14
C ILE A 173 -6.19 22.87 -7.32
N LEU A 174 -7.36 22.63 -7.90
CA LEU A 174 -8.64 22.81 -7.22
C LEU A 174 -8.78 21.92 -5.99
N GLN A 175 -8.39 20.64 -6.09
CA GLN A 175 -8.45 19.69 -5.00
C GLN A 175 -7.43 20.01 -3.90
N ARG A 176 -6.25 20.53 -4.27
CA ARG A 176 -5.24 21.01 -3.33
C ARG A 176 -5.71 22.26 -2.58
N LEU A 177 -6.40 23.18 -3.25
CA LEU A 177 -7.00 24.36 -2.63
C LEU A 177 -8.14 23.96 -1.68
N LEU A 178 -9.00 23.03 -2.11
CA LEU A 178 -10.06 22.47 -1.27
C LEU A 178 -9.46 21.77 -0.04
N TRP A 179 -8.38 21.01 -0.21
CA TRP A 179 -7.67 20.37 0.89
C TRP A 179 -7.05 21.38 1.86
N GLY A 180 -6.46 22.46 1.35
CA GLY A 180 -5.95 23.57 2.16
C GLY A 180 -7.06 24.25 2.97
N LEU A 181 -8.25 24.43 2.38
CA LEU A 181 -9.43 24.95 3.08
C LEU A 181 -9.90 23.98 4.18
N ILE A 182 -9.99 22.69 3.88
CA ILE A 182 -10.38 21.64 4.84
C ILE A 182 -9.42 21.60 6.04
N ASN A 183 -8.12 21.67 5.79
CA ASN A 183 -7.11 21.65 6.86
C ASN A 183 -7.17 22.90 7.76
N ARG A 184 -7.47 24.10 7.22
CA ARG A 184 -7.58 25.33 8.03
C ARG A 184 -8.91 25.47 8.75
N PHE A 185 -9.98 25.00 8.13
CA PHE A 185 -11.34 25.12 8.65
C PHE A 185 -11.90 23.73 8.91
N PRO A 186 -11.44 23.03 9.97
CA PRO A 186 -11.82 21.65 10.23
C PRO A 186 -13.32 21.45 10.38
N ALA A 187 -14.09 22.46 10.82
CA ALA A 187 -15.55 22.44 10.86
C ALA A 187 -16.17 22.33 9.44
N LEU A 188 -15.67 23.13 8.50
CA LEU A 188 -16.01 23.06 7.08
C LEU A 188 -15.54 21.72 6.49
N GLY A 189 -14.36 21.27 6.92
CA GLY A 189 -13.78 19.99 6.59
C GLY A 189 -14.69 18.83 6.95
N THR A 190 -15.23 18.77 8.17
CA THR A 190 -16.19 17.73 8.58
C THR A 190 -17.48 17.76 7.78
N ALA A 191 -18.02 18.94 7.45
CA ALA A 191 -19.24 19.05 6.64
C ALA A 191 -19.01 18.63 5.19
N ILE A 192 -17.92 19.09 4.56
CA ILE A 192 -17.56 18.78 3.17
C ILE A 192 -17.08 17.34 3.03
N SER A 193 -16.25 16.84 3.96
CA SER A 193 -15.82 15.45 3.95
C SER A 193 -17.01 14.54 4.22
N GLY A 194 -17.87 14.81 5.20
CA GLY A 194 -19.11 14.07 5.40
C GLY A 194 -19.96 14.02 4.13
N TRP A 195 -20.19 15.16 3.47
CA TRP A 195 -21.00 15.25 2.25
C TRP A 195 -20.36 14.60 1.00
N LEU A 196 -19.06 14.80 0.77
CA LEU A 196 -18.32 14.17 -0.34
C LEU A 196 -18.12 12.68 -0.11
N LEU A 197 -17.86 12.27 1.13
CA LEU A 197 -17.73 10.87 1.53
C LEU A 197 -19.09 10.18 1.46
N ASP A 198 -20.19 10.80 1.88
CA ASP A 198 -21.53 10.26 1.68
C ASP A 198 -21.85 10.09 0.20
N ARG A 199 -21.46 11.02 -0.68
CA ARG A 199 -21.68 10.85 -2.13
C ARG A 199 -20.78 9.82 -2.78
N ALA A 200 -19.51 9.73 -2.38
CA ALA A 200 -18.56 8.74 -2.89
C ALA A 200 -18.88 7.34 -2.37
N ALA A 201 -19.18 7.21 -1.07
CA ALA A 201 -19.66 6.00 -0.44
C ALA A 201 -21.04 5.62 -0.99
N CYS A 202 -22.01 6.52 -1.16
CA CYS A 202 -23.33 6.18 -1.72
C CYS A 202 -23.25 5.73 -3.20
N LYS A 203 -22.25 6.16 -3.97
CA LYS A 203 -22.00 5.62 -5.32
C LYS A 203 -21.28 4.26 -5.32
N LEU A 204 -20.44 3.96 -4.31
CA LEU A 204 -19.70 2.69 -4.19
C LEU A 204 -20.48 1.59 -3.42
N CYS A 205 -21.27 2.00 -2.41
CA CYS A 205 -22.05 1.20 -1.46
C CYS A 205 -23.47 0.85 -1.93
N LYS A 206 -23.84 1.16 -3.17
CA LYS A 206 -25.06 0.58 -3.80
C LYS A 206 -24.98 -0.95 -3.99
N GLY A 207 -23.87 -1.59 -3.63
CA GLY A 207 -23.85 -3.00 -3.24
C GLY A 207 -23.53 -3.07 -1.75
N HIS A 208 -24.52 -3.47 -0.94
CA HIS A 208 -24.35 -3.78 0.47
C HIS A 208 -23.20 -4.77 0.65
N ILE A 209 -22.17 -4.40 1.42
CA ILE A 209 -21.23 -5.35 2.00
C ILE A 209 -21.67 -5.48 3.45
N THR A 210 -22.32 -6.59 3.78
CA THR A 210 -22.60 -6.94 5.17
C THR A 210 -21.30 -7.33 5.85
N THR A 211 -21.17 -6.99 7.13
CA THR A 211 -19.99 -7.31 7.96
C THR A 211 -19.67 -8.82 8.01
N GLU A 212 -20.63 -9.69 7.71
CA GLU A 212 -20.44 -11.15 7.59
C GLU A 212 -19.69 -11.59 6.32
N GLU A 213 -19.60 -10.74 5.28
CA GLU A 213 -18.88 -11.09 4.05
C GLU A 213 -17.38 -10.79 4.12
N LEU A 214 -16.87 -10.16 5.19
CA LEU A 214 -15.43 -9.99 5.35
C LEU A 214 -14.79 -11.39 5.45
N PRO A 215 -13.93 -11.81 4.50
CA PRO A 215 -13.24 -13.08 4.65
C PRO A 215 -12.44 -13.01 5.96
N LYS A 216 -12.61 -14.03 6.81
CA LYS A 216 -11.96 -14.10 8.13
C LYS A 216 -10.43 -14.04 8.04
N SER A 217 -9.86 -14.31 6.86
CA SER A 217 -8.50 -13.96 6.49
C SER A 217 -8.54 -12.85 5.45
N ALA A 218 -7.69 -11.84 5.55
CA ALA A 218 -7.56 -10.74 4.59
C ALA A 218 -6.98 -11.19 3.22
N GLY A 219 -7.48 -12.29 2.65
CA GLY A 219 -7.00 -12.86 1.39
C GLY A 219 -5.70 -13.67 1.52
N TYR A 220 -5.23 -13.91 2.74
CA TYR A 220 -4.11 -14.82 3.05
C TYR A 220 -4.55 -16.28 3.09
N ASP A 221 -5.58 -16.64 2.33
CA ASP A 221 -5.99 -18.03 2.22
C ASP A 221 -4.89 -18.81 1.47
N CYS A 222 -4.14 -19.59 2.25
CA CYS A 222 -3.14 -20.54 1.79
C CYS A 222 -3.79 -21.70 1.03
N THR A 223 -5.12 -21.85 1.04
CA THR A 223 -5.81 -22.86 0.26
C THR A 223 -5.86 -22.41 -1.20
N LEU A 224 -4.87 -22.90 -1.93
CA LEU A 224 -4.77 -22.81 -3.38
C LEU A 224 -6.08 -23.29 -4.01
N GLN A 225 -6.87 -22.39 -4.61
CA GLN A 225 -7.53 -22.80 -5.84
C GLN A 225 -6.40 -23.12 -6.83
N PRO A 226 -6.41 -24.29 -7.48
CA PRO A 226 -5.32 -24.68 -8.36
C PRO A 226 -5.16 -23.61 -9.43
N LEU A 227 -3.97 -23.01 -9.49
CA LEU A 227 -3.61 -22.04 -10.52
C LEU A 227 -3.84 -22.71 -11.87
N THR A 228 -4.86 -22.27 -12.61
CA THR A 228 -5.20 -22.85 -13.92
C THR A 228 -4.06 -22.58 -14.89
N GLN A 229 -3.35 -23.64 -15.24
CA GLN A 229 -2.20 -23.63 -16.15
C GLN A 229 -2.67 -23.48 -17.60
N SER A 230 -2.03 -22.58 -18.36
CA SER A 230 -2.24 -22.46 -19.80
C SER A 230 -0.99 -22.80 -20.64
N SER A 231 0.10 -23.30 -20.02
CA SER A 231 1.36 -23.59 -20.71
C SER A 231 1.95 -24.96 -20.34
N PRO A 232 2.59 -25.67 -21.29
CA PRO A 232 2.94 -27.09 -21.15
C PRO A 232 4.00 -27.35 -20.06
N PRO A 233 4.04 -28.57 -19.50
CA PRO A 233 5.00 -28.98 -18.48
C PRO A 233 6.30 -29.40 -19.18
N ALA A 234 7.14 -28.43 -19.52
CA ALA A 234 8.51 -28.70 -19.92
C ALA A 234 9.46 -27.89 -19.05
N ALA A 235 10.58 -28.50 -18.68
CA ALA A 235 11.69 -27.89 -17.96
C ALA A 235 12.29 -26.76 -18.80
N THR A 236 11.68 -25.57 -18.75
CA THR A 236 12.26 -24.36 -19.31
C THR A 236 13.54 -24.07 -18.54
N PRO A 237 14.68 -23.79 -19.21
CA PRO A 237 15.89 -23.40 -18.49
C PRO A 237 15.60 -22.16 -17.62
N PRO A 238 16.21 -22.06 -16.42
CA PRO A 238 15.86 -21.03 -15.42
C PRO A 238 15.85 -19.60 -15.95
N SER A 239 16.69 -19.32 -16.95
CA SER A 239 16.86 -18.01 -17.57
C SER A 239 15.73 -17.59 -18.53
N THR A 240 14.88 -18.52 -18.96
CA THR A 240 13.80 -18.22 -19.92
C THR A 240 12.59 -17.69 -19.16
N PRO A 241 12.15 -16.45 -19.44
CA PRO A 241 10.92 -15.92 -18.85
C PRO A 241 9.75 -16.84 -19.21
N PHE A 242 8.90 -17.13 -18.23
CA PHE A 242 7.66 -17.86 -18.46
C PHE A 242 6.48 -17.08 -17.91
N VAL A 243 5.36 -17.19 -18.60
CA VAL A 243 4.14 -16.48 -18.22
C VAL A 243 3.37 -17.33 -17.22
N LEU A 244 3.27 -16.84 -15.99
CA LEU A 244 2.40 -17.41 -14.97
C LEU A 244 1.06 -16.67 -15.03
N THR A 245 0.09 -17.23 -15.74
CA THR A 245 -1.26 -16.66 -15.73
C THR A 245 -1.92 -17.01 -14.40
N LEU A 246 -1.93 -16.06 -13.48
CA LEU A 246 -2.65 -16.16 -12.22
C LEU A 246 -4.05 -15.57 -12.42
N ASP A 247 -5.09 -16.40 -12.44
CA ASP A 247 -6.46 -15.88 -12.51
C ASP A 247 -6.88 -15.35 -11.14
N HIS A 248 -6.60 -14.08 -10.87
CA HIS A 248 -7.00 -13.42 -9.63
C HIS A 248 -7.74 -12.12 -9.91
N GLY A 249 -8.96 -12.08 -9.39
CA GLY A 249 -9.82 -10.91 -9.50
C GLY A 249 -9.70 -9.99 -8.29
N PHE A 250 -9.30 -8.74 -8.53
CA PHE A 250 -9.43 -7.69 -7.51
C PHE A 250 -10.89 -7.25 -7.42
N ASN A 251 -11.55 -7.71 -6.36
CA ASN A 251 -12.90 -7.27 -6.00
C ASN A 251 -12.89 -5.88 -5.31
N LYS A 252 -14.09 -5.39 -4.96
CA LYS A 252 -14.27 -4.08 -4.29
C LYS A 252 -13.52 -3.95 -2.95
N LYS A 253 -13.11 -5.05 -2.33
CA LYS A 253 -12.34 -5.03 -1.07
C LYS A 253 -10.86 -4.73 -1.30
N HIS A 254 -10.36 -4.78 -2.53
CA HIS A 254 -8.96 -4.48 -2.85
C HIS A 254 -8.76 -3.06 -3.40
N VAL A 255 -9.85 -2.30 -3.58
CA VAL A 255 -9.78 -0.97 -4.18
C VAL A 255 -9.89 0.12 -3.14
N ASN A 256 -9.16 1.21 -3.39
CA ASN A 256 -9.25 2.44 -2.63
C ASN A 256 -10.51 3.23 -2.99
N VAL A 257 -10.70 4.36 -2.32
CA VAL A 257 -11.81 5.30 -2.55
C VAL A 257 -11.88 5.88 -3.97
N TYR A 258 -10.83 5.71 -4.79
CA TYR A 258 -10.80 6.11 -6.21
C TYR A 258 -11.17 4.97 -7.16
N GLY A 259 -11.54 3.80 -6.62
CA GLY A 259 -11.84 2.61 -7.40
C GLY A 259 -10.59 2.06 -8.11
N LYS A 260 -9.41 2.21 -7.52
CA LYS A 260 -8.14 1.64 -7.99
C LYS A 260 -7.58 0.68 -6.96
N VAL A 261 -6.93 -0.39 -7.40
CA VAL A 261 -6.36 -1.41 -6.50
C VAL A 261 -5.28 -0.77 -5.62
N HIS A 262 -5.24 -1.16 -4.35
CA HIS A 262 -4.20 -0.72 -3.41
C HIS A 262 -2.81 -1.20 -3.82
N GLY A 263 -1.80 -0.41 -3.48
CA GLY A 263 -0.41 -0.77 -3.74
C GLY A 263 -0.03 -2.05 -3.01
N GLY A 264 -0.37 -2.15 -1.72
CA GLY A 264 -0.09 -3.33 -0.90
C GLY A 264 -0.75 -4.61 -1.42
N ALA A 265 -1.95 -4.52 -2.00
CA ALA A 265 -2.63 -5.65 -2.62
C ALA A 265 -1.90 -6.14 -3.89
N LEU A 266 -1.51 -5.22 -4.77
CA LEU A 266 -0.68 -5.55 -5.95
C LEU A 266 0.67 -6.13 -5.53
N ALA A 267 1.29 -5.57 -4.50
CA ALA A 267 2.58 -6.02 -3.99
C ALA A 267 2.51 -7.44 -3.43
N THR A 268 1.47 -7.76 -2.68
CA THR A 268 1.20 -9.12 -2.21
C THR A 268 1.08 -10.09 -3.37
N PHE A 269 0.40 -9.69 -4.45
CA PHE A 269 0.25 -10.53 -5.64
C PHE A 269 1.58 -10.74 -6.38
N VAL A 270 2.41 -9.71 -6.49
CA VAL A 270 3.79 -9.82 -7.00
C VAL A 270 4.57 -10.89 -6.22
N CYS A 271 4.55 -10.83 -4.89
CA CYS A 271 5.25 -11.81 -4.05
C CYS A 271 4.72 -13.24 -4.22
N ARG A 272 3.39 -13.41 -4.37
CA ARG A 272 2.78 -14.73 -4.64
C ARG A 272 3.22 -15.29 -5.99
N ALA A 273 3.23 -14.45 -7.03
CA ALA A 273 3.68 -14.85 -8.36
C ALA A 273 5.17 -15.22 -8.37
N ALA A 274 6.00 -14.45 -7.66
CA ALA A 274 7.41 -14.75 -7.50
C ALA A 274 7.65 -16.07 -6.76
N ALA A 275 6.95 -16.32 -5.66
CA ALA A 275 7.06 -17.57 -4.91
C ALA A 275 6.65 -18.78 -5.74
N ALA A 276 5.55 -18.69 -6.49
CA ALA A 276 5.11 -19.73 -7.41
C ALA A 276 6.13 -19.98 -8.54
N ALA A 277 6.71 -18.90 -9.09
CA ALA A 277 7.72 -19.02 -10.13
C ALA A 277 9.04 -19.64 -9.62
N ALA A 278 9.49 -19.24 -8.42
CA ALA A 278 10.67 -19.81 -7.78
C ALA A 278 10.47 -21.29 -7.46
N ALA A 279 9.32 -21.66 -6.87
CA ALA A 279 8.98 -23.06 -6.61
C ALA A 279 8.98 -23.93 -7.88
N ARG A 280 8.58 -23.36 -9.02
CA ARG A 280 8.63 -24.05 -10.32
C ARG A 280 10.06 -24.20 -10.86
N ALA A 281 10.92 -23.20 -10.64
CA ALA A 281 12.30 -23.21 -11.14
C ALA A 281 13.26 -24.00 -10.26
N SER A 282 12.95 -24.18 -8.97
CA SER A 282 13.71 -25.02 -8.05
C SER A 282 13.64 -26.49 -8.51
N LEU A 283 14.65 -26.92 -9.26
CA LEU A 283 14.80 -28.29 -9.79
C LEU A 283 14.98 -29.35 -8.69
N ARG A 284 15.24 -28.94 -7.46
CA ARG A 284 15.38 -29.84 -6.31
C ARG A 284 14.20 -29.59 -5.37
N PRO A 285 13.42 -30.61 -5.00
CA PRO A 285 12.55 -30.53 -3.84
C PRO A 285 13.47 -30.24 -2.65
N SER A 286 13.53 -28.98 -2.24
CA SER A 286 14.07 -28.64 -0.94
C SER A 286 13.01 -29.00 0.09
N ASP A 287 13.39 -29.69 1.16
CA ASP A 287 12.48 -29.89 2.31
C ASP A 287 12.08 -28.55 2.95
N ARG A 288 12.78 -27.46 2.63
CA ARG A 288 12.53 -26.12 3.16
C ARG A 288 11.76 -25.26 2.15
N PRO A 289 10.62 -24.67 2.54
CA PRO A 289 9.89 -23.73 1.69
C PRO A 289 10.71 -22.44 1.50
N LEU A 290 10.69 -21.91 0.27
CA LEU A 290 11.26 -20.60 -0.02
C LEU A 290 10.37 -19.49 0.54
N CYS A 291 10.97 -18.62 1.35
CA CYS A 291 10.30 -17.49 1.96
C CYS A 291 10.79 -16.20 1.30
N VAL A 292 9.89 -15.23 1.10
CA VAL A 292 10.27 -13.92 0.58
C VAL A 292 11.06 -13.16 1.65
N GLN A 293 12.28 -12.75 1.31
CA GLN A 293 13.16 -11.97 2.19
C GLN A 293 13.06 -10.48 1.92
N SER A 294 12.96 -10.09 0.64
CA SER A 294 12.79 -8.70 0.25
C SER A 294 12.04 -8.56 -1.07
N ALA A 295 11.42 -7.41 -1.27
CA ALA A 295 10.79 -7.06 -2.53
C ALA A 295 10.98 -5.57 -2.83
N SER A 296 11.26 -5.26 -4.09
CA SER A 296 11.25 -3.91 -4.65
C SER A 296 10.23 -3.85 -5.77
N ILE A 297 9.30 -2.89 -5.73
CA ILE A 297 8.14 -2.82 -6.61
C ILE A 297 7.94 -1.40 -7.10
N ASP A 298 7.89 -1.23 -8.42
CA ASP A 298 7.58 0.02 -9.08
C ASP A 298 6.18 -0.02 -9.71
N TYR A 299 5.37 0.97 -9.38
CA TYR A 299 4.00 1.10 -9.85
C TYR A 299 3.97 2.03 -11.06
N LEU A 300 3.70 1.45 -12.22
CA LEU A 300 3.78 2.11 -13.53
C LEU A 300 2.42 2.62 -13.99
N ALA A 301 1.33 1.96 -13.58
CA ALA A 301 -0.03 2.41 -13.85
C ALA A 301 -1.02 1.96 -12.78
N ALA A 302 -2.09 2.74 -12.59
CA ALA A 302 -3.16 2.39 -11.68
C ALA A 302 -3.96 1.17 -12.22
N ALA A 303 -3.97 0.08 -11.45
CA ALA A 303 -4.76 -1.10 -11.77
C ALA A 303 -6.25 -0.85 -11.46
N PRO A 304 -7.17 -1.08 -12.41
CA PRO A 304 -8.60 -1.11 -12.12
C PRO A 304 -8.96 -2.40 -11.36
N PRO A 305 -10.11 -2.45 -10.65
CA PRO A 305 -10.72 -3.71 -10.28
C PRO A 305 -10.96 -4.50 -11.56
N SER A 306 -10.30 -5.64 -11.68
CA SER A 306 -10.39 -6.50 -12.84
C SER A 306 -10.46 -7.93 -12.37
N ARG A 307 -11.11 -8.79 -13.15
CA ARG A 307 -11.20 -10.22 -12.85
C ARG A 307 -9.91 -10.97 -13.15
N GLN A 308 -9.07 -10.43 -14.02
CA GLN A 308 -7.92 -11.16 -14.55
C GLN A 308 -6.70 -10.24 -14.66
N ILE A 309 -5.64 -10.61 -13.95
CA ILE A 309 -4.33 -9.96 -14.03
C ILE A 309 -3.30 -11.04 -14.29
N MET A 310 -2.52 -10.85 -15.34
CA MET A 310 -1.47 -11.79 -15.71
C MET A 310 -0.18 -11.43 -14.98
N ALA A 311 0.59 -12.43 -14.55
CA ALA A 311 1.93 -12.23 -14.02
C ALA A 311 2.96 -12.87 -14.98
N GLU A 312 3.82 -12.06 -15.57
CA GLU A 312 4.96 -12.57 -16.32
C GLU A 312 6.15 -12.65 -15.36
N CYS A 313 6.73 -13.85 -15.21
CA CYS A 313 7.76 -14.13 -14.23
C CYS A 313 9.05 -14.56 -14.93
N GLN A 314 10.18 -14.03 -14.48
CA GLN A 314 11.50 -14.46 -14.91
C GLN A 314 12.38 -14.72 -13.69
N VAL A 315 12.90 -15.93 -13.57
CA VAL A 315 13.88 -16.26 -12.52
C VAL A 315 15.24 -15.78 -13.00
N LEU A 316 15.74 -14.70 -12.39
CA LEU A 316 16.97 -14.05 -12.77
C LEU A 316 18.19 -14.83 -12.28
N THR A 317 18.13 -15.30 -11.03
CA THR A 317 19.16 -16.12 -10.41
C THR A 317 18.51 -17.18 -9.54
N ALA A 318 19.09 -18.38 -9.55
CA ALA A 318 18.86 -19.42 -8.56
C ALA A 318 20.24 -19.81 -8.03
N ALA A 319 20.56 -19.37 -6.82
CA ALA A 319 21.83 -19.66 -6.19
C ALA A 319 21.87 -21.10 -5.65
N GLU A 320 23.07 -21.63 -5.43
CA GLU A 320 23.28 -23.01 -4.95
C GLU A 320 22.64 -23.26 -3.58
N ASP A 321 22.48 -22.21 -2.78
CA ASP A 321 21.81 -22.19 -1.48
C ASP A 321 20.27 -22.11 -1.58
N GLN A 322 19.72 -22.32 -2.77
CA GLN A 322 18.28 -22.25 -3.08
C GLN A 322 17.68 -20.85 -2.95
N ALA A 323 18.49 -19.79 -2.84
CA ALA A 323 17.98 -18.43 -2.97
C ALA A 323 17.58 -18.15 -4.43
N ALA A 324 16.44 -17.48 -4.61
CA ALA A 324 15.91 -17.13 -5.92
C ALA A 324 15.65 -15.63 -6.03
N CYS A 325 16.03 -15.04 -7.16
CA CYS A 325 15.63 -13.69 -7.53
C CYS A 325 14.65 -13.78 -8.70
N VAL A 326 13.45 -13.22 -8.52
CA VAL A 326 12.39 -13.29 -9.52
C VAL A 326 11.95 -11.89 -9.91
N LEU A 327 12.02 -11.58 -11.20
CA LEU A 327 11.37 -10.43 -11.81
C LEU A 327 9.92 -10.80 -12.13
N VAL A 328 8.99 -9.97 -11.70
CA VAL A 328 7.55 -10.13 -11.94
C VAL A 328 6.98 -8.87 -12.57
N GLU A 329 6.21 -9.05 -13.63
CA GLU A 329 5.45 -8.00 -14.29
C GLU A 329 3.95 -8.30 -14.21
N LEU A 330 3.19 -7.40 -13.59
CA LEU A 330 1.73 -7.52 -13.53
C LEU A 330 1.08 -6.76 -14.67
N LEU A 331 0.32 -7.49 -15.50
CA LEU A 331 -0.29 -7.01 -16.72
C LEU A 331 -1.82 -7.10 -16.64
N GLY A 332 -2.51 -6.07 -17.11
CA GLY A 332 -3.95 -6.08 -17.38
C GLY A 332 -4.28 -6.40 -18.83
N ASN A 333 -5.58 -6.52 -19.13
CA ASN A 333 -6.09 -6.68 -20.49
C ASN A 333 -6.62 -5.33 -21.05
N PRO A 334 -6.20 -4.86 -22.24
CA PRO A 334 -5.11 -5.39 -23.08
C PRO A 334 -3.74 -5.11 -22.44
N ARG A 335 -2.78 -6.05 -22.59
CA ARG A 335 -1.42 -6.14 -21.98
C ARG A 335 -0.83 -4.81 -21.46
N ARG A 336 -1.40 -4.28 -20.39
CA ARG A 336 -1.00 -3.00 -19.79
C ARG A 336 -0.24 -3.30 -18.53
N LEU A 337 1.01 -2.88 -18.49
CA LEU A 337 1.87 -3.03 -17.32
C LEU A 337 1.40 -2.11 -16.17
N TYR A 338 1.00 -2.72 -15.06
CA TYR A 338 0.57 -2.03 -13.85
C TYR A 338 1.72 -1.83 -12.87
N CYS A 339 2.47 -2.88 -12.60
CA CYS A 339 3.68 -2.80 -11.80
C CYS A 339 4.71 -3.84 -12.22
N ARG A 340 5.95 -3.56 -11.89
CA ARG A 340 7.09 -4.45 -12.03
C ARG A 340 7.71 -4.59 -10.65
N GLY A 341 8.10 -5.80 -10.26
CA GLY A 341 8.80 -6.02 -9.01
C GLY A 341 9.89 -7.06 -9.10
N THR A 342 10.94 -6.87 -8.31
CA THR A 342 12.00 -7.84 -8.08
C THR A 342 11.85 -8.39 -6.68
N VAL A 343 11.75 -9.71 -6.56
CA VAL A 343 11.51 -10.41 -5.30
C VAL A 343 12.66 -11.35 -5.03
N HIS A 344 13.25 -11.24 -3.84
CA HIS A 344 14.29 -12.14 -3.37
C HIS A 344 13.67 -13.14 -2.40
N LEU A 345 13.89 -14.42 -2.67
CA LEU A 345 13.46 -15.53 -1.85
C LEU A 345 14.69 -16.28 -1.35
N ALA A 346 14.63 -16.79 -0.13
CA ALA A 346 15.63 -17.68 0.42
C ALA A 346 14.96 -18.75 1.29
N PRO A 347 15.59 -19.92 1.48
CA PRO A 347 15.15 -20.86 2.51
C PRO A 347 15.13 -20.18 3.87
N ARG A 348 14.17 -20.56 4.70
CA ARG A 348 14.15 -20.12 6.08
C ARG A 348 15.33 -20.74 6.84
N GLY A 349 16.10 -19.89 7.52
CA GLY A 349 17.26 -20.25 8.34
C GLY A 349 16.90 -21.14 9.51
#